data_AF-A0A7J3KQA3-F1
#
_entry.id   AF-A0A7J3KQA3-F1
#
_cell.length_a   1.000
_cell.length_b   1.000
_cell.length_c   1.000
_cell.angle_alpha   90.00
_cell.angle_beta   90.00
_cell.angle_gamma   90.00
#
_symmetry.space_group_name_H-M   'P 1'
#
loop_
_entity.id
_entity.type
_entity.pdbx_description
1 polymer ?
#
loop_
_entity_poly.entity_id
_entity_poly.type
_entity_poly.pdbx_seq_one_letter_code
_entity_poly.pdbx_strand_id
1 'polypeptide(L)' 'MGRKSVLFRVAKGFIYGSGVGIFFATAIYLLASAVASLGFLTVDPAVLAGIVFAAGVVSGIAHEYSVWLDEE' A
#
# COMPACT_ATOMS: atom_id res chain seq x y z
N MET A 1 -6.26 6.38 -27.53
CA MET A 1 -5.72 5.06 -27.08
C MET A 1 -6.40 4.59 -25.77
N GLY A 2 -7.74 4.68 -25.68
CA GLY A 2 -8.40 5.06 -24.42
C GLY A 2 -9.20 4.01 -23.63
N ARG A 3 -8.70 2.79 -23.36
CA ARG A 3 -9.29 1.93 -22.29
C ARG A 3 -8.39 0.80 -21.82
N LYS A 4 -7.73 0.11 -22.76
CA LYS A 4 -6.78 -0.98 -22.46
C LYS A 4 -5.52 -0.46 -21.73
N SER A 5 -5.16 0.80 -21.97
CA SER A 5 -4.06 1.50 -21.29
C SER A 5 -4.33 1.68 -19.79
N VAL A 6 -5.52 2.14 -19.40
CA VAL A 6 -5.88 2.40 -17.99
C VAL A 6 -5.86 1.16 -17.14
N LEU A 7 -6.51 0.08 -17.61
CA LEU A 7 -6.54 -1.18 -16.86
C LEU A 7 -5.14 -1.74 -16.64
N PHE A 8 -4.25 -1.59 -17.63
CA PHE A 8 -2.85 -1.99 -17.50
C PHE A 8 -2.10 -1.12 -16.48
N ARG A 9 -2.28 0.21 -16.52
CA ARG A 9 -1.70 1.16 -15.56
C ARG A 9 -2.14 0.86 -14.12
N VAL A 10 -3.44 0.68 -13.90
CA VAL A 10 -4.00 0.33 -12.58
C VAL A 10 -3.47 -1.02 -12.09
N ALA A 11 -3.43 -2.05 -12.96
CA ALA A 11 -2.88 -3.35 -12.58
C ALA A 11 -1.38 -3.28 -12.24
N LYS A 12 -0.60 -2.52 -13.02
CA LYS A 12 0.82 -2.26 -12.75
C LYS A 12 0.99 -1.54 -11.39
N GLY A 13 0.20 -0.50 -11.14
CA GLY A 13 0.20 0.25 -9.91
C GLY A 13 -0.19 -0.60 -8.69
N PHE A 14 -1.17 -1.49 -8.85
CA PHE A 14 -1.54 -2.46 -7.83
C PHE A 14 -0.40 -3.41 -7.48
N ILE A 15 0.29 -3.98 -8.48
CA ILE A 15 1.42 -4.90 -8.26
C ILE A 15 2.57 -4.18 -7.55
N TYR A 16 2.95 -3.00 -8.04
CA TYR A 16 4.01 -2.19 -7.45
C TYR A 16 3.66 -1.74 -6.03
N GLY A 17 2.46 -1.18 -5.85
CA GLY A 17 1.95 -0.73 -4.56
C GLY A 17 1.82 -1.87 -3.55
N SER A 18 1.46 -3.09 -3.99
CA SER A 18 1.44 -4.28 -3.14
C SER A 18 2.85 -4.67 -2.69
N GLY A 19 3.84 -4.64 -3.58
CA GLY A 19 5.24 -4.94 -3.22
C GLY A 19 5.79 -3.98 -2.17
N VAL A 20 5.63 -2.67 -2.40
CA VAL A 20 6.04 -1.63 -1.44
C VAL A 20 5.25 -1.73 -0.14
N GLY A 21 3.92 -1.89 -0.26
CA GLY A 21 3.01 -2.01 0.87
C GLY A 21 3.35 -3.19 1.78
N ILE A 22 3.65 -4.37 1.23
CA ILE A 22 4.03 -5.56 2.02
C ILE A 22 5.32 -5.31 2.78
N PHE A 23 6.31 -4.67 2.16
CA PHE A 23 7.60 -4.40 2.80
C PHE A 23 7.42 -3.51 4.05
N PHE A 24 6.70 -2.39 3.91
CA PHE A 24 6.44 -1.49 5.03
C PHE A 24 5.46 -2.07 6.05
N ALA A 25 4.41 -2.76 5.61
CA ALA A 25 3.48 -3.41 6.51
C ALA A 25 4.17 -4.45 7.39
N THR A 26 5.09 -5.23 6.82
CA THR A 26 5.90 -6.20 7.57
C THR A 26 6.78 -5.49 8.61
N ALA A 27 7.46 -4.41 8.23
CA ALA A 27 8.28 -3.64 9.17
C ALA A 27 7.45 -3.08 10.34
N ILE A 28 6.27 -2.52 10.02
CA ILE A 28 5.36 -1.95 11.03
C ILE A 28 4.77 -3.05 11.92
N TYR A 29 4.40 -4.20 11.36
CA TYR A 29 3.92 -5.34 12.14
C TYR A 29 4.96 -5.79 13.15
N LEU A 30 6.21 -5.97 12.73
CA LEU A 30 7.30 -6.41 13.60
C LEU A 30 7.58 -5.38 14.70
N LEU A 31 7.63 -4.09 14.35
CA LEU A 31 7.84 -3.02 15.32
C LEU A 31 6.69 -2.96 16.33
N ALA A 32 5.45 -2.89 15.85
CA ALA A 32 4.26 -2.81 16.69
C ALA A 32 4.11 -4.05 17.59
N SER A 33 4.44 -5.25 17.10
CA SER A 33 4.42 -6.47 17.90
C SER A 33 5.46 -6.44 19.02
N ALA A 34 6.68 -5.96 18.74
CA ALA A 34 7.73 -5.84 19.74
C ALA A 34 7.31 -4.90 20.87
N VAL A 35 6.71 -3.77 20.51
CA VAL A 35 6.34 -2.73 21.48
C VAL A 35 4.95 -2.93 22.10
N ALA A 36 4.10 -3.81 21.56
CA ALA A 36 2.79 -4.13 22.16
C ALA A 36 2.92 -4.66 23.60
N SER A 37 4.02 -5.38 23.87
CA SER A 37 4.36 -5.87 25.21
C SER A 37 4.55 -4.77 26.27
N LEU A 38 4.81 -3.54 25.84
CA LEU A 38 4.99 -2.37 26.71
C LEU A 38 3.65 -1.74 27.14
N GLY A 39 2.51 -2.26 26.65
CA GLY A 39 1.17 -1.90 27.11
C GLY A 39 0.63 -0.54 26.63
N PHE A 40 1.35 0.18 25.77
CA PHE A 40 0.91 1.47 25.25
C PHE A 40 0.08 1.38 23.96
N LEU A 41 0.11 0.23 23.27
CA LEU A 41 -0.65 0.02 22.05
C LEU A 41 -2.09 -0.33 22.37
N THR A 42 -3.02 0.51 21.92
CA THR A 42 -4.47 0.29 22.00
C THR A 42 -5.04 -0.40 20.74
N VAL A 43 -4.22 -0.52 19.69
CA VAL A 43 -4.60 -1.08 18.40
C VAL A 43 -3.78 -2.34 18.15
N ASP A 44 -4.42 -3.38 17.61
CA ASP A 44 -3.76 -4.61 17.23
C ASP A 44 -2.65 -4.32 16.17
N PRO A 45 -1.42 -4.81 16.37
CA PRO A 45 -0.33 -4.69 15.39
C PRO A 45 -0.70 -5.11 13.96
N ALA A 46 -1.55 -6.13 13.80
CA ALA A 46 -2.02 -6.60 12.51
C ALA A 46 -2.90 -5.55 11.80
N VAL A 47 -3.70 -4.79 12.55
CA VAL A 47 -4.54 -3.72 12.00
C VAL A 47 -3.65 -2.57 11.51
N LEU A 48 -2.64 -2.17 12.28
CA LEU A 48 -1.68 -1.13 11.86
C LEU A 48 -0.93 -1.53 10.59
N ALA A 49 -0.44 -2.77 10.53
CA ALA A 49 0.21 -3.31 9.35
C ALA A 49 -0.75 -3.33 8.13
N GLY A 50 -2.01 -3.73 8.34
CA GLY A 50 -3.04 -3.74 7.30
C GLY A 50 -3.33 -2.35 6.72
N ILE A 51 -3.38 -1.31 7.56
CA ILE A 51 -3.55 0.08 7.12
C ILE A 51 -2.37 0.52 6.24
N VAL A 52 -1.15 0.20 6.67
CA VAL A 52 0.07 0.55 5.92
C VAL A 52 0.12 -0.18 4.57
N PHE A 53 -0.26 -1.46 4.55
CA PHE A 53 -0.38 -2.22 3.30
C PHE A 53 -1.40 -1.57 2.36
N ALA A 54 -2.60 -1.27 2.85
CA ALA A 54 -3.65 -0.64 2.06
C ALA A 54 -3.21 0.72 1.51
N ALA A 55 -2.53 1.53 2.32
CA ALA A 55 -1.96 2.81 1.89
C ALA A 55 -0.95 2.62 0.75
N GLY A 56 -0.07 1.61 0.83
CA GLY A 56 0.88 1.28 -0.24
C GLY A 56 0.20 0.88 -1.55
N VAL A 57 -0.82 0.02 -1.48
CA VAL A 57 -1.59 -0.41 -2.65
C VAL A 57 -2.30 0.78 -3.31
N VAL A 58 -3.02 1.57 -2.52
CA VAL A 58 -3.74 2.75 -3.02
C VAL A 58 -2.77 3.77 -3.62
N SER A 59 -1.62 4.02 -2.99
CA SER A 59 -0.61 4.94 -3.50
C SER A 59 -0.03 4.49 -4.84
N GLY A 60 0.26 3.18 -4.99
CA GLY A 60 0.77 2.64 -6.25
C GLY A 60 -0.24 2.76 -7.39
N ILE A 61 -1.51 2.47 -7.12
CA ILE A 61 -2.59 2.67 -8.10
C ILE A 61 -2.75 4.14 -8.45
N ALA A 62 -2.82 5.02 -7.45
CA ALA A 62 -3.02 6.45 -7.63
C ALA A 62 -1.89 7.07 -8.48
N HIS A 63 -0.65 6.65 -8.25
CA HIS A 63 0.50 7.13 -9.02
C HIS A 63 0.43 6.74 -10.51
N GLU A 64 0.19 5.47 -10.83
CA GLU A 64 0.08 5.05 -12.24
C GLU A 64 -1.16 5.64 -12.92
N TYR A 65 -2.24 5.85 -12.16
CA TYR A 65 -3.44 6.49 -12.66
C TYR A 65 -3.21 7.98 -12.96
N SER A 66 -2.49 8.72 -12.11
CA SER A 66 -2.19 10.13 -12.36
C SER A 66 -1.30 10.31 -13.59
N VAL A 67 -0.29 9.45 -13.76
CA VAL A 67 0.57 9.48 -14.96
C VAL A 67 -0.24 9.23 -16.23
N TRP A 68 -1.23 8.33 -16.18
CA TRP A 68 -2.11 8.13 -17.33
C TRP A 68 -2.98 9.36 -17.63
N LEU A 69 -3.50 10.03 -16.61
CA LEU A 69 -4.29 11.27 -16.79
C LEU A 69 -3.47 12.40 -17.43
N ASP A 70 -2.19 12.50 -17.08
CA ASP A 70 -1.29 13.52 -17.65
C ASP A 70 -0.89 13.23 -19.11
N GLU A 71 -1.06 11.99 -19.57
CA GLU A 71 -0.77 11.55 -20.94
C GLU A 71 -1.97 11.63 -21.89
N GLU A 72 -3.18 11.91 -21.38
CA GLU A 72 -4.39 12.19 -22.19
C GLU A 72 -4.52 13.68 -22.57
#